data_AF-A0A353H7J1-F1
#
_entry.id   AF-A0A353H7J1-F1
#
_cell.length_a   1.000
_cell.length_b   1.000
_cell.length_c   1.000
_cell.angle_alpha   90.00
_cell.angle_beta   90.00
_cell.angle_gamma   90.00
#
_symmetry.space_group_name_H-M   'P 1'
#
loop_
_entity.id
_entity.type
_entity.pdbx_description
1 polymer ?
#
loop_
_entity_poly.entity_id
_entity_poly.type
_entity_poly.pdbx_seq_one_letter_code
_entity_poly.pdbx_strand_id
1 'polypeptide(L)' 'MIKNHPILQEFEKELIAKQRVDMEKNLKLMDAMYDEAAALGIFPLKDPLQGLDVDIKIARVINRV' A
#
# COMPACT_ATOMS: atom_id res chain seq x y z
N MET A 1 -9.50 -25.61 9.89
CA MET A 1 -8.12 -25.51 9.40
C MET A 1 -8.07 -25.98 7.97
N ILE A 2 -7.53 -25.15 7.07
CA ILE A 2 -7.36 -25.54 5.66
C ILE A 2 -6.25 -26.58 5.60
N LYS A 3 -6.56 -27.74 5.01
CA LYS A 3 -5.68 -28.92 5.06
C LYS A 3 -4.47 -28.80 4.13
N ASN A 4 -4.53 -27.94 3.12
CA ASN A 4 -3.51 -27.83 2.09
C ASN A 4 -3.22 -26.38 1.74
N HIS A 5 -2.34 -25.77 2.54
CA HIS A 5 -1.97 -24.36 2.42
C HIS A 5 -1.33 -23.97 1.08
N PRO A 6 -0.46 -24.80 0.44
CA PRO A 6 0.19 -24.43 -0.82
C PRO A 6 -0.80 -24.27 -1.98
N ILE A 7 -1.76 -25.20 -2.09
CA ILE A 7 -2.79 -25.16 -3.14
C ILE A 7 -3.68 -23.93 -2.99
N LEU A 8 -4.01 -23.57 -1.74
CA LEU A 8 -4.78 -22.37 -1.46
C LEU A 8 -4.03 -21.11 -1.91
N GLN A 9 -2.74 -21.00 -1.59
CA GLN A 9 -1.93 -19.85 -1.97
C GLN A 9 -1.80 -19.69 -3.49
N GLU A 10 -1.66 -20.81 -4.22
CA GLU A 10 -1.60 -20.79 -5.67
C GLU A 10 -2.93 -20.36 -6.30
N PHE A 11 -4.05 -20.88 -5.77
CA PHE A 11 -5.39 -20.46 -6.14
C PHE A 11 -5.63 -18.96 -5.89
N GLU A 12 -5.26 -18.44 -4.72
CA GLU A 12 -5.40 -17.02 -4.38
C GLU A 12 -4.58 -16.12 -5.31
N LYS A 13 -3.34 -16.51 -5.60
CA LYS A 13 -2.48 -15.78 -6.56
C LYS A 13 -3.09 -15.73 -7.96
N GLU A 14 -3.58 -16.87 -8.45
CA GLU A 14 -4.25 -16.91 -9.75
C GLU A 14 -5.53 -16.06 -9.78
N LEU A 15 -6.31 -16.09 -8.70
CA LEU A 15 -7.53 -15.30 -8.57
C LEU A 15 -7.22 -13.81 -8.63
N ILE A 16 -6.19 -13.35 -7.91
CA ILE A 16 -5.74 -11.95 -7.92
C ILE A 16 -5.23 -11.57 -9.32
N ALA A 17 -4.44 -12.42 -9.97
CA ALA A 17 -3.89 -12.14 -11.30
C ALA A 17 -4.97 -12.02 -12.39
N LYS A 18 -6.09 -12.75 -12.24
CA LYS A 18 -7.23 -12.71 -13.18
C LYS A 18 -8.18 -11.53 -12.93
N GLN A 19 -8.10 -10.87 -11.78
CA GLN A 19 -8.93 -9.71 -11.49
C GLN A 19 -8.40 -8.47 -12.23
N ARG A 20 -9.29 -7.77 -12.93
CA ARG A 20 -8.96 -6.43 -13.44
C ARG A 20 -8.84 -5.46 -12.27
N VAL A 21 -7.73 -4.74 -12.21
CA VAL A 21 -7.52 -3.68 -11.25
C VAL A 21 -8.47 -2.53 -11.57
N ASP A 22 -9.40 -2.25 -10.67
CA ASP A 22 -10.24 -1.05 -10.72
C ASP A 22 -9.53 0.08 -9.99
N MET A 23 -8.84 0.91 -10.76
CA MET A 23 -8.04 2.02 -10.23
C MET A 23 -8.90 3.04 -9.48
N GLU A 24 -10.10 3.35 -9.98
CA GLU A 24 -10.98 4.34 -9.35
C GLU A 24 -11.44 3.84 -7.98
N LYS A 25 -11.85 2.58 -7.89
CA LYS A 25 -12.22 1.96 -6.62
C LYS A 25 -11.07 1.93 -5.63
N ASN A 26 -9.86 1.61 -6.10
CA ASN A 26 -8.68 1.55 -5.25
C ASN A 26 -8.29 2.93 -4.70
N LEU A 27 -8.39 3.98 -5.52
CA LEU A 27 -8.13 5.34 -5.07
C LEU A 27 -9.17 5.79 -4.04
N LYS A 28 -10.46 5.54 -4.26
CA LYS A 28 -11.50 5.82 -3.26
C LYS A 28 -11.26 5.09 -1.93
N LEU A 29 -10.78 3.85 -1.99
CA LEU A 29 -10.44 3.09 -0.79
C LEU A 29 -9.23 3.71 -0.08
N MET A 30 -8.20 4.13 -0.82
CA MET A 30 -7.04 4.81 -0.28
C MET A 30 -7.44 6.10 0.44
N ASP A 31 -8.28 6.94 -0.19
CA ASP A 31 -8.74 8.20 0.40
C ASP A 31 -9.50 7.95 1.70
N ALA A 32 -10.42 6.96 1.71
CA ALA A 32 -11.15 6.59 2.92
C ALA A 32 -10.23 6.09 4.05
N MET A 33 -9.22 5.28 3.72
CA MET A 33 -8.22 4.83 4.70
C MET A 33 -7.38 5.99 5.25
N TYR A 34 -7.07 6.97 4.42
CA TYR A 34 -6.34 8.16 4.83
C TYR A 34 -7.17 9.01 5.81
N ASP A 35 -8.44 9.26 5.49
CA ASP A 35 -9.36 10.00 6.35
C ASP A 35 -9.51 9.33 7.72
N GLU A 36 -9.63 8.00 7.76
CA GLU A 36 -9.69 7.25 9.00
C GLU A 36 -8.38 7.34 9.80
N ALA A 37 -7.23 7.20 9.14
CA ALA A 37 -5.93 7.35 9.80
C ALA A 37 -5.71 8.76 10.37
N ALA A 38 -6.22 9.79 9.70
CA ALA A 38 -6.25 11.16 10.21
C ALA A 38 -7.19 11.29 11.42
N ALA A 39 -8.39 10.70 11.36
CA ALA A 39 -9.33 10.69 12.47
C ALA A 39 -8.77 9.98 13.72
N LEU A 40 -7.96 8.95 13.53
CA LEU A 40 -7.22 8.24 14.59
C LEU A 40 -6.01 9.02 15.12
N GLY A 41 -5.70 10.19 14.54
CA GLY A 41 -4.56 11.02 14.94
C GLY A 41 -3.19 10.43 14.61
N ILE A 42 -3.14 9.50 13.65
CA ILE A 42 -1.88 8.95 13.12
C ILE A 42 -1.24 9.95 12.15
N PHE A 43 -2.07 10.64 11.36
CA PHE A 43 -1.68 11.75 10.51
C PHE A 43 -2.17 13.09 11.09
N PRO A 44 -1.37 14.18 11.00
CA PRO A 44 0.02 14.20 10.56
C PRO A 44 0.95 13.43 11.51
N LEU A 45 2.06 12.91 10.97
CA LEU A 45 3.02 12.13 11.75
C LEU A 45 3.53 12.92 12.95
N LYS A 46 3.75 12.25 14.09
CA LYS A 46 4.31 12.86 15.30
C LYS A 46 5.68 13.49 15.06
N ASP A 47 6.48 12.85 14.22
CA ASP A 47 7.75 13.39 13.73
C ASP A 47 7.59 13.73 12.24
N PRO A 48 7.59 15.02 11.86
CA PRO A 48 7.47 15.45 10.47
C PRO A 48 8.63 14.99 9.58
N LEU A 49 9.78 14.62 10.14
CA LEU A 49 10.96 14.16 9.40
C LEU A 49 11.00 12.64 9.26
N GLN A 50 10.05 11.92 9.86
CA GLN A 50 9.98 10.47 9.78
C GLN A 50 9.84 10.01 8.33
N GLY A 51 10.83 9.25 7.84
CA GLY A 51 10.84 8.71 6.46
C GLY A 51 11.50 9.63 5.42
N LEU A 52 11.86 10.88 5.78
CA LEU A 52 12.47 11.83 4.85
C LEU A 52 13.84 11.34 4.30
N ASP A 53 14.58 10.52 5.06
CA ASP A 53 15.85 9.95 4.59
C ASP A 53 15.65 8.98 3.41
N VAL A 54 14.53 8.26 3.40
CA VAL A 54 14.13 7.37 2.30
C VAL A 54 13.73 8.21 1.09
N ASP A 55 12.93 9.25 1.30
CA ASP A 55 12.51 10.17 0.24
C ASP A 55 13.71 10.86 -0.43
N ILE A 56 14.69 11.32 0.37
CA ILE A 56 15.94 11.90 -0.13
C ILE A 56 16.74 10.86 -0.94
N LYS A 57 16.82 9.60 -0.49
CA LYS A 57 17.51 8.53 -1.24
C LYS A 57 16.84 8.27 -2.58
N ILE A 58 15.50 8.18 -2.62
CA ILE A 58 14.73 7.97 -3.85
C ILE A 58 14.93 9.16 -4.80
N ALA A 59 14.76 10.39 -4.30
CA ALA A 59 14.96 11.61 -5.09
C ALA A 59 16.37 11.69 -5.68
N ARG A 60 17.41 11.28 -4.94
CA ARG A 60 18.78 11.20 -5.44
C ARG A 60 18.96 10.19 -6.56
N VAL A 61 18.22 9.08 -6.57
CA VAL A 61 18.29 8.08 -7.65
C VAL A 61 17.57 8.61 -8.89
N ILE A 62 16.39 9.19 -8.73
CA ILE A 62 15.58 9.73 -9.83
C ILE A 62 16.27 10.92 -10.50
N ASN A 63 16.78 11.88 -9.72
CA ASN A 63 17.40 13.11 -10.24
C ASN A 63 18.83 12.92 -10.76
N ARG A 64 19.40 11.72 -10.66
CA ARG A 64 20.74 11.41 -11.19
C ARG A 64 20.69 10.93 -12.65
N VAL A 65 19.51 10.84 -13.24
CA VAL A 65 19.26 10.53 -14.66
C VAL A 65 19.33 11.80 -15.50
#